data_AF-A0A6G0XQU5-F1
#
_entry.id   AF-A0A6G0XQU5-F1
#
_cell.length_a   1.000
_cell.length_b   1.000
_cell.length_c   1.000
_cell.angle_alpha   90.00
_cell.angle_beta   90.00
_cell.angle_gamma   90.00
#
_symmetry.space_group_name_H-M   'P 1'
#
loop_
_entity.id
_entity.type
_entity.pdbx_description
1 polymer ?
#
loop_
_entity_poly.entity_id
_entity_poly.type
_entity_poly.pdbx_seq_one_letter_code
_entity_poly.pdbx_strand_id
1 'polypeptide(L)'
;MPVETLHNFDGDRENKDAAAMWLQRFDETAVACGWSDKEVLRRFRLHSDKPVHDWLFQIDSVHLTTWSKLRARFVKEFVKSPIPKTEVYYNMTQGPSEHIKAYFVRFNAAALRIRLDYRKSRDFLEEHIDRFARTLKNRALAQAINTQQFRTIGELEDYLDKQQQKEAIDRFQSRTKLAQPSASPAPLPVSDRGKTRKP
;
A
#
# COMPACT_ATOMS: atom_id res chain seq x y z
N MET A 1 10.65 8.15 -31.40
CA MET A 1 11.01 7.29 -30.24
C MET A 1 11.10 5.85 -30.75
N PRO A 2 12.20 5.12 -30.54
CA PRO A 2 12.30 3.73 -30.97
C PRO A 2 11.33 2.84 -30.18
N VAL A 3 10.76 1.85 -30.86
CA VAL A 3 9.80 0.86 -30.32
C VAL A 3 10.34 0.09 -29.11
N GLU A 4 11.67 -0.01 -28.97
CA GLU A 4 12.37 -0.89 -28.02
C GLU A 4 12.25 -0.49 -26.53
N THR A 5 11.43 0.52 -26.19
CA THR A 5 11.32 1.04 -24.81
C THR A 5 9.95 0.85 -24.16
N LEU A 6 8.99 0.22 -24.85
CA LEU A 6 7.69 -0.03 -24.26
C LEU A 6 7.73 -1.34 -23.45
N HIS A 7 7.53 -1.23 -22.14
CA HIS A 7 7.36 -2.41 -21.28
C HIS A 7 6.01 -3.08 -21.56
N ASN A 8 5.93 -4.38 -21.27
CA ASN A 8 4.67 -5.10 -21.37
C ASN A 8 3.67 -4.57 -20.34
N PHE A 9 2.39 -4.53 -20.73
CA PHE A 9 1.31 -4.32 -19.79
C PHE A 9 0.98 -5.64 -19.09
N ASP A 10 1.11 -5.67 -17.77
CA ASP A 10 0.86 -6.83 -16.93
C ASP A 10 -0.63 -7.13 -16.73
N GLY A 11 -1.50 -6.17 -17.02
CA GLY A 11 -2.94 -6.28 -16.79
C GLY A 11 -3.37 -5.82 -15.40
N ASP A 12 -2.55 -5.04 -14.70
CA ASP A 12 -2.89 -4.46 -13.39
C ASP A 12 -4.18 -3.63 -13.48
N ARG A 13 -5.21 -4.10 -12.76
CA ARG A 13 -6.54 -3.47 -12.67
C ARG A 13 -6.63 -2.49 -11.50
N GLU A 14 -5.68 -2.55 -10.57
CA GLU A 14 -5.64 -1.72 -9.37
C GLU A 14 -5.00 -0.35 -9.66
N ASN A 15 -3.97 -0.33 -10.51
CA ASN A 15 -3.26 0.90 -10.88
C ASN A 15 -3.76 1.53 -12.19
N LYS A 16 -4.94 2.17 -12.11
CA LYS A 16 -5.62 2.82 -13.24
C LYS A 16 -4.81 3.91 -13.91
N ASP A 17 -4.06 4.68 -13.14
CA ASP A 17 -3.21 5.76 -13.66
C ASP A 17 -2.05 5.17 -14.45
N ALA A 18 -1.42 4.09 -13.96
CA ALA A 18 -0.41 3.36 -14.73
C ALA A 18 -0.98 2.76 -16.01
N ALA A 19 -2.17 2.15 -15.97
CA ALA A 19 -2.85 1.63 -17.16
C ALA A 19 -3.15 2.75 -18.18
N ALA A 20 -3.58 3.92 -17.73
CA ALA A 20 -3.84 5.07 -18.59
C ALA A 20 -2.55 5.62 -19.22
N MET A 21 -1.48 5.78 -18.43
CA MET A 21 -0.17 6.23 -18.91
C MET A 21 0.44 5.24 -19.90
N TRP A 22 0.33 3.93 -19.62
CA TRP A 22 0.82 2.90 -20.53
C TRP A 22 0.09 2.96 -21.87
N LEU A 23 -1.25 3.04 -21.86
CA LEU A 23 -2.05 3.15 -23.08
C LEU A 23 -1.68 4.39 -23.88
N GLN A 24 -1.52 5.54 -23.22
CA GLN A 24 -1.09 6.78 -23.86
C GLN A 24 0.27 6.60 -24.55
N ARG A 25 1.25 6.02 -23.86
CA ARG A 25 2.58 5.80 -24.42
C ARG A 25 2.57 4.81 -25.58
N PHE A 26 1.72 3.78 -25.53
CA PHE A 26 1.50 2.85 -26.63
C PHE A 26 0.90 3.58 -27.85
N ASP A 27 -0.14 4.41 -27.66
CA ASP A 27 -0.77 5.23 -28.70
C ASP A 27 0.26 6.18 -29.36
N GLU A 28 1.03 6.92 -28.56
CA GLU A 28 2.07 7.84 -29.04
C GLU A 28 3.16 7.10 -29.84
N THR A 29 3.55 5.90 -29.40
CA THR A 29 4.52 5.05 -30.10
C THR A 29 3.97 4.58 -31.44
N ALA A 30 2.70 4.16 -31.47
CA ALA A 30 2.02 3.72 -32.68
C ALA A 30 1.94 4.83 -33.73
N VAL A 31 1.59 6.05 -33.31
CA VAL A 31 1.56 7.24 -34.17
C VAL A 31 2.97 7.59 -34.66
N ALA A 32 3.96 7.65 -33.77
CA ALA A 32 5.33 8.00 -34.12
C ALA A 32 5.97 6.99 -35.10
N CYS A 33 5.56 5.73 -35.04
CA CYS A 33 6.06 4.68 -35.92
C CYS A 33 5.16 4.44 -37.16
N GLY A 34 4.07 5.20 -37.30
CA GLY A 34 3.16 5.10 -38.45
C GLY A 34 2.50 3.74 -38.61
N TRP A 35 2.18 3.04 -37.51
CA TRP A 35 1.60 1.71 -37.58
C TRP A 35 0.20 1.73 -38.18
N SER A 36 -0.07 0.80 -39.09
CA SER A 36 -1.42 0.51 -39.55
C SER A 36 -2.26 -0.11 -38.43
N ASP A 37 -3.58 -0.02 -38.53
CA ASP A 37 -4.52 -0.56 -37.54
C ASP A 37 -4.26 -2.05 -37.22
N LYS A 38 -3.92 -2.84 -38.24
CA LYS A 38 -3.55 -4.26 -38.11
C LYS A 38 -2.24 -4.44 -37.33
N GLU A 39 -1.25 -3.59 -37.56
CA GLU A 39 0.02 -3.63 -36.83
C GLU A 39 -0.13 -3.20 -35.38
N VAL A 40 -0.96 -2.19 -35.11
CA VAL A 40 -1.30 -1.77 -33.74
C VAL A 40 -1.91 -2.93 -32.95
N LEU A 41 -2.91 -3.62 -33.53
CA LEU A 41 -3.53 -4.79 -32.90
C LEU A 41 -2.54 -5.93 -32.65
N ARG A 42 -1.64 -6.21 -33.60
CA ARG A 42 -0.60 -7.23 -33.44
C ARG A 42 0.40 -6.86 -32.35
N ARG A 43 0.86 -5.61 -32.35
CA ARG A 43 1.88 -5.11 -31.40
C ARG A 43 1.31 -4.94 -29.99
N PHE A 44 0.02 -4.60 -29.86
CA PHE A 44 -0.66 -4.59 -28.58
C PHE A 44 -0.56 -5.96 -27.90
N ARG A 45 -0.87 -7.04 -28.65
CA ARG A 45 -0.73 -8.42 -28.15
C ARG A 45 0.71 -8.74 -27.77
N LEU A 46 1.71 -8.25 -28.51
CA LEU A 46 3.11 -8.52 -28.20
C LEU A 46 3.60 -7.82 -26.92
N HIS A 47 3.06 -6.64 -26.61
CA HIS A 47 3.41 -5.85 -25.41
C HIS A 47 2.39 -6.05 -24.29
N SER A 48 1.80 -7.23 -24.21
CA SER A 48 0.79 -7.60 -23.22
C SER A 48 1.23 -8.89 -22.55
N ASP A 49 1.05 -9.00 -21.24
CA ASP A 49 1.32 -10.24 -20.53
C ASP A 49 0.08 -11.14 -20.50
N LYS A 50 0.24 -12.33 -19.90
CA LYS A 50 -0.77 -13.39 -19.88
C LYS A 50 -2.16 -12.93 -19.40
N PRO A 51 -2.32 -12.12 -18.32
CA PRO A 51 -3.65 -11.69 -17.89
C PRO A 51 -4.40 -10.88 -18.95
N VAL A 52 -3.68 -10.07 -19.72
CA VAL A 52 -4.25 -9.27 -20.82
C VAL A 52 -4.60 -10.18 -22.00
N HIS A 53 -3.79 -11.19 -22.30
CA HIS A 53 -4.15 -12.21 -23.29
C HIS A 53 -5.43 -12.97 -22.91
N ASP A 54 -5.53 -13.42 -21.66
CA ASP A 54 -6.69 -14.14 -21.15
C ASP A 54 -7.96 -13.25 -21.18
N TRP A 55 -7.81 -11.94 -20.94
CA TRP A 55 -8.87 -10.95 -21.17
C TRP A 55 -9.25 -10.80 -22.64
N LEU A 56 -8.27 -10.69 -23.55
CA LEU A 56 -8.53 -10.60 -25.00
C LEU A 56 -9.31 -11.81 -25.52
N PHE A 57 -9.05 -13.02 -25.01
CA PHE A 57 -9.78 -14.24 -25.38
C PHE A 57 -11.27 -14.21 -25.01
N GLN A 58 -11.67 -13.40 -24.04
CA GLN A 58 -13.07 -13.25 -23.62
C GLN A 58 -13.84 -12.23 -24.47
N ILE A 59 -13.15 -11.40 -25.25
CA ILE A 59 -13.75 -10.36 -26.06
C ILE A 59 -14.18 -10.98 -27.40
N ASP A 60 -15.42 -10.69 -27.81
CA ASP A 60 -15.89 -11.05 -29.14
C ASP A 60 -14.96 -10.49 -30.22
N SER A 61 -14.56 -11.35 -31.16
CA SER A 61 -13.79 -11.04 -32.35
C SER A 61 -14.19 -9.73 -33.06
N VAL A 62 -15.50 -9.38 -33.09
CA VAL A 62 -16.02 -8.13 -33.67
C VAL A 62 -15.41 -6.89 -33.02
N HIS A 63 -15.10 -6.94 -31.73
CA HIS A 63 -14.49 -5.82 -30.99
C HIS A 63 -12.95 -5.80 -31.11
N LEU A 64 -12.35 -6.85 -31.66
CA LEU A 64 -10.91 -6.95 -31.92
C LEU A 64 -10.52 -6.59 -33.37
N THR A 65 -11.48 -6.09 -34.15
CA THR A 65 -11.30 -5.80 -35.59
C THR A 65 -10.53 -4.51 -35.88
N THR A 66 -10.57 -3.54 -34.97
CA THR A 66 -9.93 -2.23 -35.15
C THR A 66 -9.31 -1.76 -33.84
N TRP A 67 -8.23 -0.99 -33.88
CA TRP A 67 -7.61 -0.43 -32.67
C TRP A 67 -8.61 0.37 -31.85
N SER A 68 -9.41 1.23 -32.49
CA SER A 68 -10.39 2.08 -31.80
C SER A 68 -11.36 1.28 -30.91
N LYS A 69 -11.90 0.16 -31.41
CA LYS A 69 -12.80 -0.73 -30.66
C LYS A 69 -12.08 -1.42 -29.49
N LEU A 70 -10.89 -1.96 -29.72
CA LEU A 70 -10.11 -2.62 -28.67
C LEU A 70 -9.69 -1.61 -27.59
N ARG A 71 -9.22 -0.43 -27.98
CA ARG A 71 -8.86 0.67 -27.10
C ARG A 71 -10.04 1.10 -26.21
N ALA A 72 -11.25 1.22 -26.78
CA ALA A 72 -12.43 1.55 -26.00
C ALA A 72 -12.74 0.48 -24.94
N ARG A 73 -12.54 -0.81 -25.26
CA ARG A 73 -12.67 -1.92 -24.30
C ARG A 73 -11.57 -1.86 -23.23
N PHE A 74 -10.32 -1.60 -23.62
CA PHE A 74 -9.20 -1.45 -22.68
C PHE A 74 -9.46 -0.33 -21.68
N VAL A 75 -9.85 0.86 -22.16
CA VAL A 75 -10.18 2.00 -21.30
C VAL A 75 -11.33 1.65 -20.36
N LYS A 76 -12.34 0.95 -20.84
CA LYS A 76 -13.45 0.50 -19.98
C LYS A 76 -12.96 -0.47 -18.90
N GLU A 77 -12.10 -1.42 -19.24
CA GLU A 77 -11.68 -2.50 -18.35
C GLU A 77 -10.60 -2.08 -17.34
N PHE A 78 -9.53 -1.44 -17.80
CA PHE A 78 -8.32 -1.21 -17.00
C PHE A 78 -8.20 0.23 -16.49
N VAL A 79 -8.86 1.20 -17.13
CA VAL A 79 -8.78 2.62 -16.74
C VAL A 79 -10.03 3.07 -15.99
N LYS A 80 -11.22 2.72 -16.48
CA LYS A 80 -12.50 3.21 -15.97
C LYS A 80 -13.26 2.20 -15.12
N SER A 81 -12.95 0.90 -15.22
CA SER A 81 -13.68 -0.12 -14.46
C SER A 81 -13.48 0.16 -12.97
N PRO A 82 -14.56 0.26 -12.17
CA PRO A 82 -14.39 0.25 -10.74
C PRO A 82 -13.75 -1.09 -10.36
N ILE A 83 -12.62 -1.06 -9.63
CA ILE A 83 -12.13 -2.26 -8.94
C ILE A 83 -13.33 -2.83 -8.18
N PRO A 84 -13.66 -4.13 -8.33
CA PRO A 84 -14.76 -4.73 -7.61
C PRO A 84 -14.64 -4.32 -6.14
N LYS A 85 -15.69 -3.73 -5.58
CA LYS A 85 -15.62 -3.19 -4.22
C LYS A 85 -15.15 -4.28 -3.24
N THR A 86 -15.50 -5.54 -3.53
CA THR A 86 -15.02 -6.74 -2.85
C THR A 86 -13.51 -6.87 -2.91
N GLU A 87 -12.88 -6.79 -4.07
CA GLU A 87 -11.41 -6.81 -4.17
C GLU A 87 -10.74 -5.68 -3.38
N VAL A 88 -11.35 -4.48 -3.33
CA VAL A 88 -10.82 -3.38 -2.50
C VAL A 88 -10.77 -3.76 -1.01
N TYR A 89 -11.84 -4.35 -0.47
CA TYR A 89 -11.82 -4.82 0.92
C TYR A 89 -10.89 -6.03 1.09
N TYR A 90 -10.87 -6.95 0.11
CA TYR A 90 -10.17 -8.21 0.26
C TYR A 90 -8.63 -8.10 0.07
N ASN A 91 -8.17 -7.18 -0.77
CA ASN A 91 -6.74 -6.98 -1.08
C ASN A 91 -6.12 -5.80 -0.31
N MET A 92 -6.90 -5.07 0.48
CA MET A 92 -6.40 -3.90 1.21
C MET A 92 -5.27 -4.27 2.17
N THR A 93 -4.18 -3.50 2.12
CA THR A 93 -3.06 -3.57 3.07
C THR A 93 -2.73 -2.19 3.61
N GLN A 94 -2.19 -2.12 4.83
CA GLN A 94 -1.71 -0.86 5.40
C GLN A 94 -0.54 -0.30 4.58
N GLY A 95 -0.53 1.00 4.28
CA GLY A 95 0.57 1.68 3.57
C GLY A 95 1.85 1.82 4.41
N PRO A 96 3.05 1.97 3.80
CA PRO A 96 4.35 1.98 4.51
C PRO A 96 4.50 3.06 5.55
N SER A 97 3.93 4.23 5.32
CA SER A 97 3.93 5.35 6.26
C SER A 97 2.53 5.70 6.72
N GLU A 98 1.56 4.80 6.51
CA GLU A 98 0.17 5.06 6.84
C GLU A 98 -0.08 4.88 8.33
N HIS A 99 -0.63 5.92 8.95
CA HIS A 99 -1.03 5.90 10.34
C HIS A 99 -2.16 4.87 10.59
N ILE A 100 -2.03 4.06 11.65
CA ILE A 100 -2.94 2.94 11.92
C ILE A 100 -4.41 3.36 12.02
N LYS A 101 -4.71 4.52 12.63
CA LYS A 101 -6.08 5.04 12.70
C LYS A 101 -6.65 5.44 11.34
N ALA A 102 -5.83 6.04 10.47
CA ALA A 102 -6.25 6.36 9.11
C ALA A 102 -6.54 5.07 8.33
N TYR A 103 -5.67 4.07 8.49
CA TYR A 103 -5.87 2.75 7.90
C TYR A 103 -7.16 2.08 8.38
N PHE A 104 -7.38 2.05 9.70
CA PHE A 104 -8.58 1.48 10.33
C PHE A 104 -9.87 2.11 9.80
N VAL A 105 -9.93 3.44 9.72
CA VAL A 105 -11.11 4.17 9.20
C VAL A 105 -11.38 3.80 7.75
N ARG A 106 -10.37 3.79 6.87
CA ARG A 106 -10.59 3.40 5.47
C ARG A 106 -10.92 1.91 5.29
N PHE A 107 -10.41 1.04 6.15
CA PHE A 107 -10.70 -0.40 6.15
C PHE A 107 -12.17 -0.67 6.50
N ASN A 108 -12.66 -0.02 7.55
CA ASN A 108 -14.07 -0.08 7.93
C ASN A 108 -14.97 0.47 6.80
N ALA A 109 -14.58 1.59 6.19
CA ALA A 109 -15.31 2.15 5.05
C ALA A 109 -15.35 1.21 3.84
N ALA A 110 -14.27 0.49 3.54
CA ALA A 110 -14.22 -0.49 2.44
C ALA A 110 -15.22 -1.65 2.66
N ALA A 111 -15.32 -2.16 3.89
CA ALA A 111 -16.31 -3.16 4.24
C ALA A 111 -17.75 -2.67 4.03
N LEU A 112 -18.08 -1.45 4.48
CA LEU A 112 -19.41 -0.88 4.28
C LEU A 112 -19.73 -0.66 2.79
N ARG A 113 -18.73 -0.30 1.97
CA ARG A 113 -18.91 -0.14 0.52
C ARG A 113 -19.30 -1.44 -0.19
N ILE A 114 -18.93 -2.60 0.36
CA ILE A 114 -19.34 -3.93 -0.14
C ILE A 114 -20.61 -4.46 0.52
N ARG A 115 -21.27 -3.64 1.36
CA ARG A 115 -22.43 -4.05 2.17
C ARG A 115 -22.10 -5.17 3.16
N LEU A 116 -20.83 -5.28 3.58
CA LEU A 116 -20.44 -6.13 4.70
C LEU A 116 -20.70 -5.36 5.99
N ASP A 117 -21.83 -5.64 6.62
CA ASP A 117 -22.14 -5.11 7.95
C ASP A 117 -21.46 -5.96 9.01
N TYR A 118 -20.20 -5.60 9.33
CA TYR A 118 -19.41 -6.25 10.38
C TYR A 118 -19.98 -6.06 11.80
N ARG A 119 -21.05 -5.28 11.97
CA ARG A 119 -21.75 -5.12 13.26
C ARG A 119 -22.94 -6.07 13.40
N LYS A 120 -23.29 -6.79 12.33
CA LYS A 120 -24.49 -7.63 12.26
C LYS A 120 -24.49 -8.78 13.27
N SER A 121 -23.33 -9.42 13.47
CA SER A 121 -23.17 -10.50 14.44
C SER A 121 -21.73 -10.57 14.92
N ARG A 122 -21.51 -11.37 15.97
CA ARG A 122 -20.18 -11.66 16.51
C ARG A 122 -19.25 -12.26 15.45
N ASP A 123 -19.72 -13.24 14.67
CA ASP A 123 -18.91 -13.90 13.65
C ASP A 123 -18.42 -12.92 12.58
N PHE A 124 -19.31 -12.03 12.12
CA PHE A 124 -18.95 -10.99 11.14
C PHE A 124 -17.96 -9.97 11.72
N LEU A 125 -18.08 -9.65 13.01
CA LEU A 125 -17.13 -8.78 13.69
C LEU A 125 -15.76 -9.45 13.80
N GLU A 126 -15.72 -10.70 14.26
CA GLU A 126 -14.47 -11.46 14.44
C GLU A 126 -13.75 -11.67 13.11
N GLU A 127 -14.47 -12.04 12.03
CA GLU A 127 -13.89 -12.16 10.69
C GLU A 127 -13.31 -10.81 10.21
N HIS A 128 -14.04 -9.71 10.44
CA HIS A 128 -13.59 -8.39 10.04
C HIS A 128 -12.32 -7.96 10.80
N ILE A 129 -12.24 -8.24 12.10
CA ILE A 129 -11.08 -7.93 12.95
C ILE A 129 -9.87 -8.80 12.60
N ASP A 130 -10.05 -10.11 12.41
CA ASP A 130 -8.96 -11.00 11.99
C ASP A 130 -8.40 -10.57 10.63
N ARG A 131 -9.28 -10.20 9.70
CA ARG A 131 -8.86 -9.64 8.43
C ARG A 131 -8.05 -8.36 8.62
N PHE A 132 -8.55 -7.41 9.42
CA PHE A 132 -7.84 -6.17 9.71
C PHE A 132 -6.42 -6.47 10.22
N ALA A 133 -6.29 -7.36 11.20
CA ALA A 133 -5.00 -7.77 11.77
C ALA A 133 -4.04 -8.35 10.72
N ARG A 134 -4.50 -9.23 9.82
CA ARG A 134 -3.66 -9.81 8.74
C ARG A 134 -3.06 -8.77 7.81
N THR A 135 -3.76 -7.66 7.63
CA THR A 135 -3.38 -6.60 6.68
C THR A 135 -2.48 -5.52 7.29
N LEU A 136 -2.18 -5.59 8.59
CA LEU A 136 -1.30 -4.67 9.29
C LEU A 136 0.18 -4.91 8.97
N LYS A 137 0.96 -3.83 8.98
CA LYS A 137 2.43 -3.91 8.89
C LYS A 137 3.08 -4.36 10.19
N ASN A 138 2.60 -3.83 11.31
CA ASN A 138 3.11 -4.19 12.62
C ASN A 138 2.59 -5.58 13.01
N ARG A 139 3.43 -6.61 12.84
CA ARG A 139 3.06 -8.00 13.15
C ARG A 139 2.87 -8.27 14.64
N ALA A 140 3.58 -7.55 15.51
CA ALA A 140 3.38 -7.67 16.95
C ALA A 140 1.99 -7.12 17.36
N LEU A 141 1.58 -5.98 16.79
CA LEU A 141 0.24 -5.44 16.98
C LEU A 141 -0.83 -6.38 16.41
N ALA A 142 -0.62 -6.91 15.21
CA ALA A 142 -1.54 -7.89 14.61
C ALA A 142 -1.74 -9.12 15.50
N GLN A 143 -0.66 -9.66 16.05
CA GLN A 143 -0.72 -10.79 16.98
C GLN A 143 -1.48 -10.42 18.26
N ALA A 144 -1.19 -9.25 18.84
CA ALA A 144 -1.86 -8.78 20.05
C ALA A 144 -3.39 -8.61 19.86
N ILE A 145 -3.80 -8.09 18.70
CA ILE A 145 -5.21 -8.01 18.30
C ILE A 145 -5.82 -9.41 18.24
N ASN A 146 -5.16 -10.37 17.57
CA ASN A 146 -5.69 -11.73 17.41
C ASN A 146 -5.74 -12.56 18.70
N THR A 147 -5.01 -12.16 19.74
CA THR A 147 -5.08 -12.81 21.06
C THR A 147 -6.19 -12.27 21.96
N GLN A 148 -6.82 -11.16 21.59
CA GLN A 148 -7.83 -10.49 22.38
C GLN A 148 -9.21 -10.64 21.75
N GLN A 149 -10.24 -10.79 22.58
CA GLN A 149 -11.63 -10.73 22.12
C GLN A 149 -12.14 -9.29 22.21
N PHE A 150 -12.72 -8.80 21.10
CA PHE A 150 -13.38 -7.52 21.03
C PHE A 150 -14.86 -7.76 20.76
N ARG A 151 -15.74 -7.20 21.61
CA ARG A 151 -17.20 -7.34 21.49
C ARG A 151 -17.80 -6.33 20.54
N THR A 152 -17.10 -5.24 20.30
CA THR A 152 -17.50 -4.19 19.36
C THR A 152 -16.30 -3.66 18.59
N ILE A 153 -16.57 -3.05 17.44
CA ILE A 153 -15.54 -2.34 16.69
C ILE A 153 -14.94 -1.15 17.48
N GLY A 154 -15.72 -0.57 18.40
CA GLY A 154 -15.28 0.52 19.27
C GLY A 154 -14.26 0.05 20.31
N GLU A 155 -14.44 -1.15 20.87
CA GLU A 155 -13.43 -1.72 21.79
C GLU A 155 -12.08 -1.94 21.10
N LEU A 156 -12.08 -2.36 19.82
CA LEU A 156 -10.86 -2.43 19.03
C LEU A 156 -10.27 -1.03 18.80
N GLU A 157 -11.11 -0.04 18.49
CA GLU A 157 -10.68 1.32 18.30
C GLU A 157 -9.98 1.91 19.54
N ASP A 158 -10.59 1.75 20.71
CA ASP A 158 -10.03 2.18 22.01
C ASP A 158 -8.71 1.47 22.32
N TYR A 159 -8.63 0.18 21.96
CA TYR A 159 -7.40 -0.58 22.11
C TYR A 159 -6.28 -0.04 21.23
N LEU A 160 -6.57 0.29 19.96
CA LEU A 160 -5.60 0.90 19.06
C LEU A 160 -5.09 2.22 19.64
N ASP A 161 -5.97 3.09 20.15
CA ASP A 161 -5.59 4.37 20.75
C ASP A 161 -4.65 4.18 21.95
N LYS A 162 -4.91 3.18 22.81
CA LYS A 162 -4.02 2.82 23.93
C LYS A 162 -2.65 2.34 23.46
N GLN A 163 -2.58 1.54 22.40
CA GLN A 163 -1.30 1.10 21.84
C GLN A 163 -0.50 2.29 21.28
N GLN A 164 -1.15 3.22 20.60
CA GLN A 164 -0.48 4.42 20.09
C GLN A 164 0.05 5.30 21.21
N GLN A 165 -0.73 5.50 22.28
CA GLN A 165 -0.30 6.26 23.43
C GLN A 165 0.92 5.63 24.11
N LYS A 166 0.91 4.30 24.27
CA LYS A 166 2.04 3.55 24.82
C LYS A 166 3.30 3.71 23.96
N GLU A 167 3.19 3.54 22.64
CA GLU A 167 4.31 3.74 21.71
C GLU A 167 4.86 5.17 21.77
N ALA A 168 3.99 6.18 21.92
CA ALA A 168 4.41 7.58 22.03
C ALA A 168 5.17 7.85 23.34
N ILE A 169 4.69 7.29 24.46
CA ILE A 169 5.37 7.38 25.77
C ILE A 169 6.73 6.69 25.71
N ASP A 170 6.79 5.47 25.18
CA ASP A 170 8.02 4.69 25.08
C ASP A 170 9.06 5.44 24.23
N ARG A 171 8.64 6.01 23.08
CA ARG A 171 9.51 6.84 22.23
C ARG A 171 10.03 8.09 22.95
N PHE A 172 9.18 8.76 23.72
CA PHE A 172 9.57 9.93 24.49
C PHE A 172 10.62 9.55 25.55
N GLN A 173 10.39 8.48 26.29
CA GLN A 173 11.33 7.98 27.31
C GLN A 173 12.67 7.52 26.71
N SER A 174 12.65 6.88 25.54
CA SER A 174 13.90 6.51 24.85
C SER A 174 14.69 7.75 24.43
N ARG A 175 14.03 8.79 23.90
CA ARG A 175 14.69 10.05 23.51
C ARG A 175 15.26 10.80 24.71
N THR A 176 14.54 10.86 25.82
CA THR A 176 15.03 11.55 27.03
C THR A 176 16.20 10.82 27.67
N LYS A 177 16.24 9.47 27.63
CA LYS A 177 17.41 8.68 28.06
C LYS A 177 18.65 8.95 27.19
N LEU A 178 18.48 9.10 25.87
CA LEU A 178 19.58 9.43 24.95
C LEU A 178 20.06 10.89 25.08
N ALA A 179 19.21 11.79 25.57
CA ALA A 179 19.51 13.22 25.71
C ALA A 179 20.12 13.60 27.06
N GLN A 180 20.32 12.67 28.01
CA GLN A 180 21.07 12.97 29.24
C GLN A 180 22.58 12.98 28.93
N PRO A 181 23.29 14.11 29.09
CA PRO A 181 24.75 14.12 29.02
C PRO A 181 25.32 13.32 30.20
N SER A 182 26.25 12.41 29.94
CA SER A 182 27.04 11.75 30.97
C SER A 182 27.67 12.79 31.89
N ALA A 183 27.51 12.59 33.20
CA ALA A 183 27.95 13.47 34.28
C ALA A 183 29.35 14.07 34.10
N SER A 184 29.51 15.32 34.59
CA SER A 184 30.69 16.18 34.56
C SER A 184 32.05 15.50 34.80
N PRO A 185 33.13 16.02 34.20
CA PRO A 185 34.48 15.50 34.41
C PRO A 185 34.96 15.75 35.85
N ALA A 186 35.69 14.77 36.39
CA ALA A 186 36.24 14.80 37.74
C ALA A 186 37.13 16.05 37.99
N PRO A 187 37.19 16.58 39.22
CA PRO A 187 38.05 17.71 39.53
C PRO A 187 39.53 17.30 39.42
N LEU A 188 40.34 18.12 38.74
CA LEU A 188 41.79 17.92 38.61
C LEU A 188 42.48 17.99 39.99
N PRO A 189 43.50 17.15 40.26
CA PRO A 189 44.23 17.19 41.52
C PRO A 189 45.13 18.44 41.58
N VAL A 190 45.04 19.14 42.72
CA VAL A 190 45.91 20.27 43.06
C VAL A 190 47.31 19.73 43.37
N SER A 191 48.30 20.10 42.55
CA SER A 191 49.70 19.73 42.75
C SER A 191 50.33 20.60 43.83
N ASP A 192 50.49 20.03 45.02
CA ASP A 192 51.23 20.64 46.12
C ASP A 192 52.75 20.46 45.90
N ARG A 193 53.43 21.50 45.40
CA ARG A 193 54.90 21.56 45.36
C ARG A 193 55.39 22.19 46.67
N GLY A 194 55.54 21.35 47.68
CA GLY A 194 56.28 21.65 48.89
C GLY A 194 57.74 21.99 48.58
N LYS A 195 58.12 23.24 48.87
CA LYS A 195 59.50 23.70 49.03
C LYS A 195 60.08 23.10 50.31
N THR A 196 61.26 22.52 50.24
CA THR A 196 62.27 22.61 51.32
C THR A 196 63.68 22.54 50.74
N ARG A 197 64.57 23.31 51.34
CA ARG A 197 65.92 23.69 50.88
C ARG A 197 66.91 23.30 51.99
N LYS A 198 68.15 22.97 51.58
CA LYS A 198 69.44 23.12 52.32
C LYS A 198 69.79 22.10 53.42
N PRO A 199 71.07 21.99 53.87
CA PRO A 199 72.20 22.97 53.89
C PRO A 199 72.89 23.29 52.56
#